data_AF-A0A2V8MSX4-F1
#
_entry.id   AF-A0A2V8MSX4-F1
#
_cell.length_a   1.000
_cell.length_b   1.000
_cell.length_c   1.000
_cell.angle_alpha   90.00
_cell.angle_beta   90.00
_cell.angle_gamma   90.00
#
_symmetry.space_group_name_H-M   'P 1'
#
loop_
_entity.id
_entity.type
_entity.pdbx_description
1 polymer ?
#
loop_
_entity_poly.entity_id
_entity_poly.type
_entity_poly.pdbx_seq_one_letter_code
_entity_poly.pdbx_strand_id
1 'polypeptide(L)'
;MKEFIRKYEARIHGVLSCFDRVIFRGYLPIMSGWAMAEFLYRLNQNRSSLRPFLLQNSERVKNHAMAMAKQYGRPFQCLTSNIDKDAAAQQLTQRDGIQHGLVCIYSILEPCRTFSFVFNKPGPDQRPFVRSAADMMSAEL
;
A
#
# COMPACT_ATOMS: atom_id res chain seq x y z
N MET A 1 14.22 -16.11 -18.56
CA MET A 1 15.38 -16.30 -17.65
C MET A 1 16.31 -17.43 -18.10
N LYS A 2 15.83 -18.68 -18.25
CA LYS A 2 16.67 -19.84 -18.61
C LYS A 2 17.49 -19.68 -19.90
N GLU A 3 16.91 -19.12 -20.96
CA GLU A 3 17.62 -18.91 -22.22
C GLU A 3 18.69 -17.82 -22.16
N PHE A 4 18.49 -16.79 -21.33
CA PHE A 4 19.46 -15.72 -21.12
C PHE A 4 20.71 -16.24 -20.42
N ILE A 5 20.52 -17.07 -19.38
CA ILE A 5 21.63 -17.70 -18.66
C ILE A 5 22.46 -18.56 -19.63
N ARG A 6 21.80 -19.38 -20.45
CA ARG A 6 22.47 -20.25 -21.43
C ARG A 6 23.26 -19.46 -22.48
N LYS A 7 22.76 -18.30 -22.92
CA LYS A 7 23.42 -17.49 -23.96
C LYS A 7 24.69 -16.78 -23.44
N TYR A 8 24.76 -16.49 -22.15
CA TYR A 8 25.83 -15.68 -21.55
C TYR A 8 26.65 -16.41 -20.48
N GLU A 9 26.54 -17.74 -20.40
CA GLU A 9 27.18 -18.59 -19.38
C GLU A 9 28.66 -18.29 -19.21
N ALA A 10 29.42 -18.21 -20.30
CA ALA A 10 30.86 -17.90 -20.28
C ALA A 10 31.21 -16.49 -19.76
N ARG A 11 30.22 -15.59 -19.64
CA ARG A 11 30.40 -14.22 -19.11
C ARG A 11 29.83 -14.08 -17.70
N ILE A 12 29.05 -15.04 -17.22
CA ILE A 12 28.47 -15.03 -15.88
C ILE A 12 29.52 -15.61 -14.92
N HIS A 13 30.11 -14.73 -14.10
CA HIS A 13 31.12 -15.14 -13.11
C HIS A 13 30.49 -15.70 -11.82
N GLY A 14 29.19 -15.50 -11.63
CA GLY A 14 28.43 -15.97 -10.47
C GLY A 14 27.02 -15.41 -10.46
N VAL A 15 26.18 -15.95 -9.56
CA VAL A 15 24.82 -15.45 -9.32
C VAL A 15 24.83 -14.73 -7.97
N LEU A 16 24.57 -13.42 -8.00
CA LEU A 16 24.42 -12.65 -6.78
C LEU A 16 22.96 -12.78 -6.31
N SER A 17 22.73 -13.64 -5.32
CA SER A 17 21.42 -13.79 -4.67
C SER A 17 21.33 -12.79 -3.52
N CYS A 18 20.92 -11.56 -3.80
CA CYS A 18 20.60 -10.57 -2.78
C CYS A 18 19.08 -10.50 -2.56
N PHE A 19 18.65 -10.20 -1.34
CA PHE A 19 17.30 -9.72 -1.07
C PHE A 19 17.16 -8.34 -1.73
N ASP A 20 16.90 -8.33 -3.03
CA ASP A 20 16.63 -7.08 -3.73
C ASP A 20 15.20 -6.67 -3.39
N ARG A 21 15.05 -5.58 -2.64
CA ARG A 21 13.73 -5.01 -2.36
C ARG A 21 13.20 -4.46 -3.68
N VAL A 22 12.39 -5.25 -4.38
CA VAL A 22 11.62 -4.74 -5.51
C VAL A 22 10.51 -3.85 -4.96
N ILE A 23 10.80 -2.55 -4.84
CA ILE A 23 9.81 -1.54 -4.47
C ILE A 23 9.06 -1.18 -5.74
N PHE A 24 7.82 -1.67 -5.89
CA PHE A 24 6.91 -1.17 -6.90
C PHE A 24 6.49 0.26 -6.54
N ARG A 25 7.27 1.25 -6.98
CA ARG A 25 6.85 2.65 -6.98
C ARG A 25 6.02 2.93 -8.23
N GLY A 26 4.72 2.74 -8.14
CA GLY A 26 3.81 3.45 -9.03
C GLY A 26 3.84 4.94 -8.68
N TYR A 27 3.92 5.83 -9.67
CA TYR A 27 3.64 7.25 -9.44
C TYR A 27 2.13 7.42 -9.31
N LEU A 28 1.61 7.17 -8.12
CA LEU A 28 0.26 7.56 -7.75
C LEU A 28 0.39 8.91 -7.04
N PRO A 29 -0.18 10.01 -7.56
CA PRO A 29 0.05 11.34 -7.02
C PRO A 29 -0.75 11.60 -5.72
N ILE A 30 -0.82 10.59 -4.84
CA ILE A 30 -1.54 10.60 -3.56
C ILE A 30 -0.91 11.53 -2.53
N MET A 31 0.34 11.93 -2.74
CA MET A 31 1.04 12.86 -1.83
C MET A 31 0.62 14.31 -2.05
N SER A 32 -0.03 14.63 -3.18
CA SER A 32 -0.64 15.92 -3.43
C SER A 32 -2.14 15.79 -3.21
N GLY A 33 -2.67 16.56 -2.26
CA GLY A 33 -4.11 16.60 -2.05
C GLY A 33 -4.85 17.01 -3.32
N TRP A 34 -4.31 17.98 -4.08
CA TRP A 34 -4.91 18.42 -5.34
C TRP A 34 -4.97 17.31 -6.39
N ALA A 35 -3.88 16.55 -6.54
CA ALA A 35 -3.87 15.44 -7.48
C ALA A 35 -4.74 14.26 -7.00
N MET A 36 -4.89 14.05 -5.68
CA MET A 36 -5.88 13.12 -5.15
C MET A 36 -7.31 13.59 -5.40
N ALA A 37 -7.61 14.88 -5.26
CA ALA A 37 -8.92 15.44 -5.61
C ALA A 37 -9.27 15.19 -7.08
N GLU A 38 -8.34 15.49 -8.00
CA GLU A 38 -8.50 15.21 -9.42
C GLU A 38 -8.69 13.71 -9.70
N PHE A 39 -7.92 12.86 -9.02
CA PHE A 39 -8.08 11.40 -9.14
C PHE A 39 -9.47 10.93 -8.70
N LEU A 40 -9.97 11.41 -7.55
CA LEU A 40 -11.30 11.07 -7.05
C LEU A 40 -12.41 11.61 -7.94
N TYR A 41 -12.25 12.80 -8.51
CA TYR A 41 -13.17 13.36 -9.50
C TYR A 41 -13.26 12.49 -10.74
N ARG A 42 -12.12 12.05 -11.30
CA ARG A 42 -12.09 11.12 -12.44
C ARG A 42 -12.72 9.75 -12.14
N LEU A 43 -12.72 9.33 -10.88
CA LEU A 43 -13.40 8.12 -10.42
C LEU A 43 -14.89 8.35 -10.09
N ASN A 44 -15.44 9.53 -10.41
CA ASN A 44 -16.82 9.94 -10.11
C ASN A 44 -17.18 9.77 -8.63
N GLN A 45 -16.22 9.98 -7.73
CA GLN A 45 -16.46 9.89 -6.28
C GLN A 45 -16.98 11.23 -5.74
N ASN A 46 -18.10 11.17 -5.04
CA ASN A 46 -18.72 12.31 -4.38
C ASN A 46 -18.64 12.16 -2.83
N ARG A 47 -19.12 13.18 -2.10
CA ARG A 47 -19.02 13.20 -0.63
C ARG A 47 -19.63 11.96 0.04
N SER A 48 -20.78 11.48 -0.44
CA SER A 48 -21.48 10.34 0.16
C SER A 48 -20.89 8.99 -0.27
N SER A 49 -20.35 8.89 -1.48
CA SER A 49 -19.77 7.65 -2.01
C SER A 49 -18.31 7.42 -1.60
N LEU A 50 -17.58 8.49 -1.25
CA LEU A 50 -16.14 8.42 -1.00
C LEU A 50 -15.78 7.49 0.16
N ARG A 51 -16.46 7.61 1.32
CA ARG A 51 -16.16 6.75 2.47
C ARG A 51 -16.42 5.26 2.17
N PRO A 52 -17.58 4.86 1.64
CA PRO A 52 -17.80 3.48 1.18
C PRO A 52 -16.75 3.00 0.19
N PHE A 53 -16.38 3.83 -0.80
CA PHE A 53 -15.37 3.49 -1.80
C PHE A 53 -14.00 3.20 -1.17
N LEU A 54 -13.53 4.05 -0.26
CA LEU A 54 -12.22 3.86 0.41
C LEU A 54 -12.22 2.61 1.28
N LEU A 55 -13.28 2.40 2.07
CA LEU A 55 -13.41 1.22 2.94
C LEU A 55 -13.47 -0.07 2.13
N GLN A 56 -14.29 -0.12 1.07
CA GLN A 56 -14.40 -1.30 0.21
C GLN A 56 -13.07 -1.70 -0.41
N ASN A 57 -12.31 -0.72 -0.93
CA ASN A 57 -11.01 -1.00 -1.55
C ASN A 57 -9.97 -1.43 -0.50
N SER A 58 -9.96 -0.79 0.68
CA SER A 58 -9.07 -1.17 1.79
C SER A 58 -9.36 -2.59 2.28
N GLU A 59 -10.63 -2.91 2.52
CA GLU A 59 -11.08 -4.24 2.92
C GLU A 59 -10.76 -5.28 1.84
N ARG A 60 -10.93 -4.96 0.56
CA ARG A 60 -10.58 -5.88 -0.53
C ARG A 60 -9.11 -6.28 -0.48
N VAL A 61 -8.20 -5.33 -0.29
CA VAL A 61 -6.76 -5.61 -0.16
C VAL A 61 -6.48 -6.43 1.09
N LYS A 62 -7.05 -6.03 2.24
CA LYS A 62 -6.87 -6.74 3.51
C LYS A 62 -7.38 -8.18 3.45
N ASN A 63 -8.58 -8.38 2.91
CA ASN A 63 -9.21 -9.70 2.79
C ASN A 63 -8.43 -10.60 1.84
N HIS A 64 -7.93 -10.06 0.72
CA HIS A 64 -7.07 -10.81 -0.18
C HIS A 64 -5.76 -11.24 0.51
N ALA A 65 -5.13 -10.34 1.27
CA ALA A 65 -3.93 -10.66 2.04
C ALA A 65 -4.22 -11.74 3.10
N MET A 66 -5.32 -11.63 3.85
CA MET A 66 -5.74 -12.64 4.82
C MET A 66 -6.04 -14.00 4.17
N ALA A 67 -6.73 -14.02 3.03
CA ALA A 67 -7.01 -15.23 2.27
C ALA A 67 -5.72 -15.89 1.77
N MET A 68 -4.77 -15.09 1.30
CA MET A 68 -3.45 -15.57 0.88
C MET A 68 -2.68 -16.18 2.05
N ALA A 69 -2.61 -15.49 3.20
CA ALA A 69 -1.99 -16.04 4.41
C ALA A 69 -2.62 -17.39 4.81
N LYS A 70 -3.96 -17.49 4.79
CA LYS A 70 -4.68 -18.73 5.07
C LYS A 70 -4.36 -19.83 4.06
N GLN A 71 -4.34 -19.51 2.76
CA GLN A 71 -4.06 -20.46 1.68
C GLN A 71 -2.67 -21.09 1.83
N TYR A 72 -1.67 -20.29 2.22
CA TYR A 72 -0.29 -20.77 2.40
C TYR A 72 0.01 -21.23 3.84
N GLY A 73 -0.98 -21.25 4.75
CA GLY A 73 -0.78 -21.62 6.15
C GLY A 73 0.21 -20.70 6.88
N ARG A 74 0.26 -19.41 6.51
CA ARG A 74 1.20 -18.43 7.05
C ARG A 74 0.52 -17.44 8.00
N PRO A 75 1.27 -16.87 8.97
CA PRO A 75 0.70 -15.93 9.91
C PRO A 75 0.35 -14.59 9.23
N PHE A 76 -0.83 -14.08 9.58
CA PHE A 76 -1.25 -12.70 9.35
C PHE A 76 -1.22 -11.97 10.69
N GLN A 77 -0.38 -10.94 10.84
CA GLN A 77 -0.17 -10.23 12.10
C GLN A 77 -0.48 -8.74 11.94
N CYS A 78 -1.39 -8.23 12.77
CA CYS A 78 -1.62 -6.80 12.88
C CYS A 78 -0.65 -6.21 13.91
N LEU A 79 0.30 -5.42 13.46
CA LEU A 79 1.30 -4.75 14.28
C LEU A 79 0.69 -3.47 14.88
N THR A 80 0.96 -3.26 16.16
CA THR A 80 0.56 -2.05 16.90
C THR A 80 1.63 -0.97 16.88
N SER A 81 2.88 -1.35 16.64
CA SER A 81 4.03 -0.45 16.57
C SER A 81 4.95 -0.86 15.41
N ASN A 82 5.84 0.05 15.03
CA ASN A 82 6.85 -0.25 14.03
C ASN A 82 7.89 -1.19 14.64
N ILE A 83 8.11 -2.33 13.99
CA ILE A 83 9.14 -3.30 14.35
C ILE A 83 10.09 -3.47 13.16
N ASP A 84 11.25 -4.08 13.40
CA ASP A 84 12.06 -4.60 12.30
C ASP A 84 11.35 -5.80 11.66
N LYS A 85 10.52 -5.51 10.66
CA LYS A 85 9.70 -6.49 9.92
C LYS A 85 10.58 -7.52 9.20
N ASP A 86 11.80 -7.15 8.81
CA ASP A 86 12.74 -8.04 8.12
C ASP A 86 13.32 -9.04 9.13
N ALA A 87 13.85 -8.56 10.26
CA ALA A 87 14.34 -9.42 11.33
C ALA A 87 13.24 -10.37 11.85
N ALA A 88 12.01 -9.87 12.03
CA ALA A 88 10.87 -10.69 12.45
C ALA A 88 10.50 -11.77 11.41
N ALA A 89 10.52 -11.44 10.12
CA ALA A 89 10.28 -12.42 9.05
C ALA A 89 11.40 -13.47 8.96
N GLN A 90 12.67 -13.06 9.18
CA GLN A 90 13.81 -13.98 9.19
C GLN A 90 13.72 -14.98 10.35
N GLN A 91 13.30 -14.55 11.53
CA GLN A 91 13.06 -15.44 12.67
C GLN A 91 11.99 -16.48 12.35
N LEU A 92 10.87 -16.08 11.72
CA LEU A 92 9.81 -16.98 11.28
C LEU A 92 10.31 -17.98 10.23
N THR A 93 11.13 -17.51 9.29
CA THR A 93 11.74 -18.34 8.24
C THR A 93 12.61 -19.43 8.84
N GLN A 94 13.48 -19.09 9.79
CA GLN A 94 14.36 -20.04 10.47
C GLN A 94 13.58 -21.02 11.35
N ARG A 95 12.60 -20.53 12.12
CA ARG A 95 11.76 -21.36 13.00
C ARG A 95 10.95 -22.39 12.23
N ASP A 96 10.34 -21.98 11.10
CA ASP A 96 9.42 -22.80 10.33
C ASP A 96 10.10 -23.52 9.15
N GLY A 97 11.43 -23.40 9.00
CA GLY A 97 12.21 -24.05 7.94
C GLY A 97 11.82 -23.62 6.52
N ILE A 98 11.41 -22.36 6.33
CA ILE A 98 10.85 -21.87 5.06
C ILE A 98 12.00 -21.60 4.09
N GLN A 99 12.08 -22.36 2.99
CA GLN A 99 13.08 -22.12 1.95
C GLN A 99 12.59 -21.17 0.86
N HIS A 100 11.30 -21.26 0.49
CA HIS A 100 10.70 -20.48 -0.58
C HIS A 100 9.22 -20.18 -0.30
N GLY A 101 8.72 -19.08 -0.87
CA GLY A 101 7.30 -18.70 -0.83
C GLY A 101 6.97 -17.64 0.21
N LEU A 102 5.67 -17.52 0.54
CA LEU A 102 5.19 -16.57 1.54
C LEU A 102 5.72 -16.96 2.92
N VAL A 103 6.31 -15.99 3.64
CA VAL A 103 6.78 -16.17 5.03
C VAL A 103 5.68 -15.74 6.01
N CYS A 104 5.25 -14.48 5.91
CA CYS A 104 4.24 -13.88 6.78
C CYS A 104 3.62 -12.65 6.09
N ILE A 105 2.50 -12.18 6.62
CA ILE A 105 1.90 -10.91 6.22
C ILE A 105 1.75 -10.03 7.45
N TYR A 106 2.30 -8.82 7.38
CA TYR A 106 2.14 -7.78 8.39
C TYR A 106 1.14 -6.73 7.91
N SER A 107 0.23 -6.34 8.79
CA SER A 107 -0.64 -5.19 8.64
C SER A 107 -0.28 -4.18 9.72
N ILE A 108 -0.05 -2.92 9.37
CA ILE A 108 0.27 -1.86 10.33
C ILE A 108 -0.43 -0.57 9.94
N LEU A 109 -0.87 0.19 10.93
CA LEU A 109 -1.34 1.56 10.73
C LEU A 109 -0.14 2.50 10.87
N GLU A 110 0.29 3.12 9.78
CA GLU A 110 1.38 4.09 9.80
C GLU A 110 0.82 5.53 9.80
N PRO A 111 1.37 6.43 10.62
CA PRO A 111 1.01 7.84 10.55
C PRO A 111 1.41 8.40 9.18
N CYS A 112 0.46 9.01 8.49
CA CYS A 112 0.67 9.62 7.18
C CYS A 112 0.21 11.07 7.19
N ARG A 113 0.82 11.89 6.33
CA ARG A 113 0.29 13.24 6.06
C ARG A 113 -1.06 13.07 5.38
N THR A 114 -2.09 13.69 5.94
CA THR A 114 -3.45 13.66 5.42
C THR A 114 -3.87 15.06 4.95
N PHE A 115 -4.92 15.11 4.15
CA PHE A 115 -5.57 16.33 3.68
C PHE A 115 -7.08 16.16 3.81
N SER A 116 -7.80 17.27 3.94
CA SER A 116 -9.25 17.27 4.04
C SER A 116 -9.87 17.71 2.71
N PHE A 117 -10.82 16.92 2.23
CA PHE A 117 -11.62 17.28 1.06
C PHE A 117 -12.84 18.08 1.46
N VAL A 118 -13.03 19.20 0.77
CA VAL A 118 -14.26 20.00 0.82
C VAL A 118 -14.96 19.84 -0.52
N PHE A 119 -16.26 19.57 -0.49
CA PHE A 119 -17.07 19.43 -1.69
C PHE A 119 -18.03 20.63 -1.78
N ASN A 120 -17.80 21.54 -2.73
CA ASN A 120 -18.63 22.73 -2.89
C ASN A 120 -19.95 22.39 -3.59
N LYS A 121 -21.08 22.66 -2.92
CA LYS A 121 -22.50 22.45 -3.31
C LYS A 121 -22.86 21.01 -3.78
N PRO A 122 -24.05 20.50 -3.43
CA PRO A 122 -24.53 19.23 -3.99
C PRO A 122 -24.88 19.41 -5.48
N GLY A 123 -24.38 18.53 -6.36
CA GLY A 123 -24.68 18.57 -7.79
C GLY A 123 -23.81 17.62 -8.63
N PRO A 124 -24.13 17.45 -9.93
CA PRO A 124 -23.44 16.52 -10.83
C PRO A 124 -22.00 16.93 -11.20
N ASP A 125 -21.62 18.21 -11.02
CA ASP A 125 -20.25 18.72 -11.26
C ASP A 125 -19.53 19.04 -9.93
N GLN A 126 -19.84 18.25 -8.88
CA GLN A 126 -19.25 18.43 -7.56
C GLN A 126 -17.77 18.01 -7.57
N ARG A 127 -16.87 18.99 -7.54
CA ARG A 127 -15.42 18.76 -7.50
C ARG A 127 -14.89 18.78 -6.06
N PRO A 128 -14.15 17.76 -5.61
CA PRO A 128 -13.42 17.84 -4.35
C PRO A 128 -12.32 18.91 -4.47
N PHE A 129 -12.19 19.76 -3.46
CA PHE A 129 -11.08 20.70 -3.30
C PHE A 129 -10.35 20.39 -1.99
N VAL A 130 -9.04 20.64 -1.97
CA VAL A 130 -8.21 20.37 -0.80
C VAL A 130 -8.02 21.63 0.02
N ARG A 131 -8.46 21.58 1.27
CA ARG A 131 -8.16 22.60 2.26
C ARG A 131 -6.91 22.17 3.03
N SER A 132 -5.91 23.05 3.14
CA SER A 132 -4.71 22.72 3.92
C SER A 132 -5.07 22.65 5.41
N ALA A 133 -4.32 21.87 6.19
CA ALA A 133 -4.53 21.78 7.63
C ALA A 133 -4.37 23.13 8.36
N ALA A 134 -3.59 24.08 7.80
CA ALA A 134 -3.42 25.41 8.36
C ALA A 134 -4.70 26.26 8.25
N ASP A 135 -5.51 26.04 7.22
CA ASP A 135 -6.74 26.81 6.97
C ASP A 135 -7.96 26.32 7.78
N MET A 136 -7.80 25.23 8.54
CA MET A 136 -8.84 24.70 9.43
C MET A 136 -8.83 25.33 10.82
N MET A 137 -7.67 25.77 11.33
CA MET A 137 -7.57 26.46 12.64
C MET A 137 -8.17 27.87 12.65
N SER A 138 -8.41 28.47 11.47
CA SER A 138 -9.03 29.79 11.34
C SER A 138 -10.55 29.75 11.14
N ALA A 139 -11.16 28.56 11.13
CA ALA A 139 -12.60 28.37 10.92
C ALA A 139 -13.35 27.92 12.19
N GLU A 140 -12.66 27.85 13.34
CA GLU A 140 -13.25 27.60 14.67
C GLU A 140 -13.16 28.83 15.61
N LEU A 141 -13.09 30.05 15.04
CA LEU A 141 -13.27 31.32 15.74
C LEU A 141 -14.42 32.12 15.13
#